data_AF-A0A2U3QJE2-F1
#
_entry.id   AF-A0A2U3QJE2-F1
#
_cell.length_a   1.000
_cell.length_b   1.000
_cell.length_c   1.000
_cell.angle_alpha   90.00
_cell.angle_beta   90.00
_cell.angle_gamma   90.00
#
_symmetry.space_group_name_H-M   'P 1'
#
loop_
_entity.id
_entity.type
_entity.pdbx_description
1 polymer ?
#
loop_
_entity_poly.entity_id
_entity_poly.type
_entity_poly.pdbx_seq_one_letter_code
_entity_poly.pdbx_strand_id
1 'polypeptide(L)' 'MREFIIYQSNDDQWIAEAKEIPGLRVAGKTREEALAKIKSALLIYNPCRCEE' A
#
# COMPACT_ATOMS: atom_id res chain seq x y z
N MET A 1 -7.62 -12.19 0.53
CA MET A 1 -7.81 -10.87 -0.10
C MET A 1 -7.14 -9.87 0.82
N ARG A 2 -6.05 -9.21 0.40
CA ARG A 2 -5.29 -8.32 1.28
C ARG A 2 -6.11 -7.07 1.60
N GLU A 3 -6.26 -6.75 2.88
CA GLU A 3 -7.02 -5.57 3.33
C GLU A 3 -6.12 -4.34 3.40
N PHE A 4 -6.49 -3.32 2.63
CA PHE A 4 -5.80 -2.02 2.61
C PHE A 4 -6.71 -0.96 3.23
N ILE A 5 -6.14 -0.14 4.11
CA ILE A 5 -6.79 1.06 4.63
C ILE A 5 -6.35 2.23 3.75
N ILE A 6 -7.32 2.97 3.22
CA ILE A 6 -7.06 4.16 2.40
C ILE A 6 -7.80 5.34 2.97
N TYR A 7 -7.08 6.43 3.14
CA TYR A 7 -7.61 7.69 3.64
C TYR A 7 -6.83 8.87 3.04
N GLN A 8 -7.49 10.02 2.94
CA GLN A 8 -6.84 11.26 2.54
C GLN A 8 -6.27 11.95 3.79
N SER A 9 -5.02 12.38 3.69
CA SER A 9 -4.33 13.18 4.70
C SER A 9 -4.66 14.66 4.53
N ASN A 10 -4.38 15.46 5.57
CA ASN A 10 -4.59 16.91 5.57
C ASN A 10 -3.74 17.68 4.54
N ASP A 11 -2.74 17.02 3.93
CA ASP A 11 -1.87 17.60 2.89
C ASP A 11 -2.37 17.30 1.46
N ASP A 12 -3.66 16.97 1.31
CA ASP A 12 -4.27 16.49 0.05
C ASP A 12 -3.64 15.20 -0.52
N GLN A 13 -2.82 14.51 0.27
CA GLN A 13 -2.19 13.25 -0.11
C GLN A 13 -3.06 12.06 0.28
N TRP A 14 -3.07 11.04 -0.57
CA TRP A 14 -3.70 9.76 -0.30
C TRP A 14 -2.72 8.81 0.39
N ILE A 15 -3.07 8.33 1.57
CA ILE A 15 -2.29 7.35 2.31
C ILE A 15 -2.96 5.98 2.16
N ALA A 16 -2.17 4.99 1.77
CA ALA A 16 -2.57 3.58 1.76
C ALA A 16 -1.70 2.80 2.74
N GLU A 17 -2.32 2.06 3.65
CA GLU A 17 -1.66 1.23 4.66
C GLU A 17 -2.11 -0.23 4.54
N ALA A 18 -1.16 -1.16 4.65
CA ALA A 18 -1.44 -2.58 4.68
C ALA A 18 -1.66 -3.04 6.13
N LYS A 19 -2.85 -3.58 6.45
CA LYS A 19 -3.12 -4.13 7.79
C LYS A 19 -2.21 -5.30 8.16
N GLU A 20 -1.79 -6.06 7.16
CA GLU A 20 -0.99 -7.28 7.35
C GLU A 20 0.46 -6.99 7.73
N ILE A 21 0.97 -5.79 7.41
CA ILE A 21 2.37 -5.44 7.63
C ILE A 21 2.41 -4.13 8.43
N PRO A 22 2.54 -4.20 9.76
CA PRO A 22 2.55 -3.01 10.59
C PRO A 22 3.71 -2.08 10.17
N GLY A 23 3.37 -0.83 9.87
CA GLY A 23 4.31 0.18 9.40
C GLY A 23 4.45 0.29 7.88
N LEU A 24 3.85 -0.62 7.09
CA LEU A 24 3.84 -0.49 5.64
C LEU A 24 2.72 0.46 5.20
N ARG A 25 3.10 1.72 4.99
CA ARG A 25 2.24 2.77 4.45
C ARG A 25 2.91 3.50 3.30
N VAL A 26 2.13 3.95 2.34
CA VAL A 26 2.60 4.72 1.19
C VAL A 26 1.72 5.95 0.99
N ALA A 27 2.33 7.03 0.52
CA ALA A 27 1.64 8.25 0.13
C ALA A 27 1.59 8.39 -1.40
N GLY A 28 0.45 8.83 -1.92
CA GLY A 28 0.26 9.14 -3.33
C GLY A 28 -0.52 10.43 -3.51
N LYS A 29 -0.37 11.08 -4.68
CA LYS A 29 -1.16 12.26 -5.02
C LYS A 29 -2.63 11.93 -5.27
N THR A 30 -2.90 10.71 -5.72
CA THR A 30 -4.25 10.20 -5.96
C THR A 30 -4.44 8.85 -5.27
N ARG A 31 -5.70 8.48 -5.06
CA ARG A 31 -6.09 7.18 -4.49
C ARG A 31 -5.48 6.01 -5.27
N GLU A 32 -5.50 6.09 -6.59
CA GLU A 32 -4.96 5.06 -7.49
C GLU A 32 -3.44 4.97 -7.39
N GLU A 33 -2.75 6.09 -7.28
CA GLU A 33 -1.30 6.12 -7.09
C GLU A 33 -0.90 5.47 -5.76
N ALA A 34 -1.61 5.78 -4.67
CA ALA A 34 -1.37 5.16 -3.37
C ALA A 34 -1.61 3.63 -3.42
N LEU A 35 -2.67 3.19 -4.11
CA LEU A 35 -2.97 1.77 -4.34
C LEU A 35 -1.90 1.05 -5.17
N ALA A 36 -1.41 1.69 -6.24
CA ALA A 36 -0.36 1.12 -7.07
C ALA A 36 0.94 0.97 -6.27
N LYS A 37 1.33 2.00 -5.50
CA LYS A 37 2.52 1.99 -4.66
C LYS A 37 2.47 0.92 -3.58
N ILE A 38 1.35 0.74 -2.87
CA ILE A 38 1.25 -0.27 -1.80
C ILE A 38 1.32 -1.70 -2.37
N LYS A 39 0.73 -1.91 -3.55
CA LYS A 39 0.82 -3.19 -4.28
C LYS A 39 2.25 -3.48 -4.72
N SER A 40 2.96 -2.50 -5.27
CA SER A 40 4.37 -2.64 -5.62
C SER A 40 5.25 -2.87 -4.40
N ALA A 41 5.00 -2.17 -3.29
CA ALA A 41 5.74 -2.35 -2.06
C ALA A 41 5.55 -3.76 -1.47
N LEU A 42 4.35 -4.32 -1.54
CA LEU A 42 4.07 -5.71 -1.16
C LEU A 42 4.81 -6.74 -2.02
N LEU A 43 4.97 -6.47 -3.32
CA LEU A 43 5.76 -7.34 -4.20
C LEU A 43 7.24 -7.32 -3.83
N ILE A 44 7.77 -6.17 -3.40
CA ILE A 44 9.16 -6.03 -2.94
C ILE A 44 9.36 -6.69 -1.57
N TYR A 45 8.41 -6.51 -0.65
CA TYR A 45 8.53 -7.03 0.72
C TYR A 45 8.37 -8.55 0.80
N ASN A 46 7.72 -9.16 -0.18
CA ASN A 46 7.59 -10.61 -0.28
C ASN A 46 8.33 -11.13 -1.53
N PRO A 47 9.69 -11.10 -1.55
CA PRO A 47 10.45 -11.62 -2.69
C PRO A 47 10.26 -13.13 -2.86
N CYS A 48 9.84 -13.85 -1.80
CA CYS A 48 9.48 -15.26 -1.85
C CYS A 48 7.99 -15.43 -2.16
N ARG A 49 7.56 -15.10 -3.38
CA ARG A 49 6.39 -15.77 -3.95
C ARG A 49 6.94 -16.97 -4.71
N CYS A 50 7.16 -18.08 -3.99
CA CYS A 50 7.14 -19.36 -4.67
C CYS A 50 5.71 -19.51 -5.16
N GLU A 51 5.52 -19.38 -6.45
CA GLU A 51 4.26 -19.71 -7.12
C GLU A 51 4.00 -21.19 -6.82
N GLU A 52 2.94 -21.50 -6.07
CA GLU A 52 2.36 -22.84 -5.99
C GLU A 52 1.23 -22.96 -7.02
#